data_AF-A0A3D2GA57-F1
#
_entry.id   AF-A0A3D2GA57-F1
#
_cell.length_a   1.000
_cell.length_b   1.000
_cell.length_c   1.000
_cell.angle_alpha   90.00
_cell.angle_beta   90.00
_cell.angle_gamma   90.00
#
_symmetry.space_group_name_H-M   'P 1'
#
loop_
_entity.id
_entity.type
_entity.pdbx_description
1 polymer ?
#
loop_
_entity_poly.entity_id
_entity_poly.type
_entity_poly.pdbx_seq_one_letter_code
_entity_poly.pdbx_strand_id
1 'polypeptide(L)' 'METVLIADDEKNIREGLKCILDWESLGFHICGEASNGEDALSGILQNNPSTALNK' A
#
# COMPACT_ATOMS: atom_id res chain seq x y z
N MET A 1 10.03 0.27 -11.64
CA MET A 1 9.46 0.94 -10.45
C MET A 1 8.33 0.05 -10.00
N GLU A 2 8.49 -0.56 -8.84
CA GLU A 2 7.55 -1.56 -8.32
C GLU A 2 6.38 -0.87 -7.63
N THR A 3 5.15 -1.38 -7.80
CA THR A 3 3.97 -0.78 -7.18
C THR A 3 3.58 -1.54 -5.91
N VAL A 4 3.27 -0.78 -4.86
CA VAL A 4 2.94 -1.30 -3.55
C VAL A 4 1.55 -0.83 -3.14
N LEU A 5 0.73 -1.75 -2.65
CA LEU A 5 -0.53 -1.44 -1.98
C LEU A 5 -0.39 -1.68 -0.48
N ILE A 6 -0.70 -0.67 0.33
CA ILE A 6 -0.61 -0.76 1.81
C ILE A 6 -1.99 -1.11 2.37
N ALA A 7 -2.12 -2.28 3.00
CA ALA A 7 -3.36 -2.77 3.60
C ALA A 7 -3.21 -2.94 5.12
N ASP A 8 -3.80 -2.03 5.89
CA ASP A 8 -3.77 -2.04 7.35
C ASP A 8 -5.06 -1.40 7.89
N ASP A 9 -5.64 -1.94 8.96
CA ASP A 9 -6.89 -1.44 9.55
C ASP A 9 -6.70 -0.11 10.30
N GLU A 10 -5.49 0.16 10.77
CA GLU A 10 -5.12 1.35 11.54
C GLU A 10 -4.61 2.47 10.63
N LYS A 11 -5.40 3.55 10.50
CA LYS A 11 -5.04 4.70 9.66
C LYS A 11 -3.67 5.30 10.02
N ASN A 12 -3.36 5.39 11.32
CA ASN A 12 -2.09 5.96 11.80
C ASN A 12 -0.89 5.14 11.32
N ILE A 13 -1.02 3.82 11.18
CA ILE A 13 0.03 2.95 10.67
C ILE A 13 0.25 3.19 9.17
N ARG A 14 -0.83 3.28 8.39
CA ARG A 14 -0.72 3.60 6.95
C ARG A 14 -0.07 4.95 6.72
N GLU A 15 -0.47 5.99 7.46
CA GLU A 15 0.15 7.31 7.38
C GLU A 15 1.61 7.29 7.84
N GLY A 16 1.91 6.53 8.90
CA GLY A 16 3.29 6.30 9.35
C GLY A 16 4.15 5.68 8.25
N LEU A 17 3.72 4.58 7.65
CA LEU A 17 4.47 3.88 6.60
C LEU A 17 4.76 4.78 5.39
N LYS A 18 3.81 5.64 5.00
CA LYS A 18 4.00 6.61 3.92
C LYS A 18 5.04 7.68 4.26
N CYS A 19 5.16 8.06 5.53
CA CYS A 19 6.06 9.13 5.98
C CYS A 19 7.45 8.65 6.41
N ILE A 20 7.59 7.39 6.86
CA ILE A 20 8.83 6.86 7.43
C ILE A 20 9.84 6.46 6.33
N LEU A 21 9.35 6.05 5.16
CA LEU A 21 10.17 5.57 4.06
C LEU A 21 10.05 6.50 2.86
N ASP A 22 11.19 6.75 2.19
CA ASP A 22 11.22 7.37 0.88
C ASP A 22 11.03 6.28 -0.20
N TRP A 23 9.77 5.93 -0.44
CA TRP A 23 9.36 4.87 -1.36
C TRP A 23 9.95 5.05 -2.77
N GLU A 24 9.90 6.27 -3.29
CA GLU A 24 10.38 6.59 -4.64
C GLU A 24 11.90 6.35 -4.75
N SER A 25 12.68 6.78 -3.75
CA SER A 25 14.13 6.54 -3.72
C SER A 25 14.50 5.04 -3.64
N LEU A 26 13.62 4.22 -3.06
CA LEU A 26 13.77 2.78 -2.95
C LEU A 26 13.27 2.04 -4.21
N GLY A 27 12.77 2.76 -5.21
CA GLY A 27 12.26 2.19 -6.46
C GLY A 27 10.82 1.65 -6.36
N PHE A 28 10.09 2.05 -5.32
CA PHE A 28 8.70 1.69 -5.09
C PHE A 28 7.78 2.90 -5.26
N HIS A 29 6.54 2.63 -5.66
CA HIS A 29 5.47 3.61 -5.73
C HIS A 29 4.23 3.07 -5.02
N ILE A 30 3.67 3.84 -4.09
CA ILE A 30 2.43 3.43 -3.42
C ILE A 30 1.26 3.67 -4.37
N CYS A 31 0.68 2.59 -4.88
CA CYS A 31 -0.42 2.65 -5.85
C CYS A 31 -1.81 2.58 -5.19
N GLY A 32 -1.88 2.37 -3.87
CA GLY A 32 -3.16 2.33 -3.16
C GLY A 32 -3.03 2.05 -1.66
N GLU A 33 -4.13 2.29 -0.97
CA GLU A 33 -4.29 2.00 0.44
C GLU A 33 -5.59 1.21 0.65
N ALA A 34 -5.59 0.30 1.62
CA ALA A 34 -6.77 -0.47 2.01
C ALA A 34 -6.91 -0.51 3.53
N SER A 35 -8.15 -0.42 4.01
CA SER A 35 -8.48 -0.43 5.45
C SER A 35 -9.03 -1.76 5.95
N ASN A 36 -9.32 -2.67 5.02
CA ASN A 36 -9.89 -3.99 5.29
C ASN A 36 -9.63 -4.93 4.09
N GLY A 37 -10.04 -6.18 4.20
CA GLY A 37 -9.83 -7.18 3.15
C GLY A 37 -10.58 -6.90 1.84
N GLU A 38 -11.77 -6.32 1.89
CA GLU A 38 -12.55 -6.00 0.69
C GLU A 38 -11.93 -4.83 -0.09
N ASP A 39 -11.48 -3.79 0.62
CA ASP A 39 -10.72 -2.68 0.04
C ASP A 39 -9.42 -3.18 -0.58
N ALA A 40 -8.72 -4.09 0.10
CA ALA A 40 -7.45 -4.64 -0.36
C ALA A 40 -7.65 -5.46 -1.64
N LEU A 41 -8.66 -6.33 -1.67
CA LEU A 41 -9.01 -7.11 -2.85
C LEU A 41 -9.41 -6.19 -4.02
N SER A 42 -10.27 -5.20 -3.75
CA SER A 42 -10.68 -4.23 -4.77
C SER A 42 -9.50 -3.44 -5.31
N GLY A 43 -8.61 -2.98 -4.42
CA GLY A 43 -7.40 -2.24 -4.79
C GLY A 43 -6.40 -3.09 -5.57
N ILE A 44 -6.26 -4.38 -5.25
CA ILE A 44 -5.42 -5.32 -6.00
C ILE A 44 -5.98 -5.50 -7.42
N LEU A 45 -7.29 -5.71 -7.54
CA LEU A 45 -7.93 -5.91 -8.85
C LEU A 45 -7.89 -4.65 -9.73
N GLN A 46 -7.99 -3.45 -9.13
CA GLN A 46 -7.98 -2.18 -9.84
C GLN A 46 -6.57 -1.73 -10.24
N ASN A 47 -5.60 -1.85 -9.33
CA ASN A 47 -4.26 -1.27 -9.50
C ASN A 47 -3.21 -2.30 -9.91
N ASN A 48 -3.53 -3.59 -9.83
CA ASN A 48 -2.64 -4.72 -10.13
C ASN A 48 -1.22 -4.52 -9.56
N PRO A 49 -1.08 -4.31 -8.22
CA PRO A 49 0.19 -4.01 -7.59
C PRO A 49 1.19 -5.16 -7.73
N SER A 50 2.48 -4.84 -7.82
CA SER A 50 3.54 -5.85 -7.74
C SER A 50 3.62 -6.52 -6.37
N THR A 51 3.28 -5.81 -5.30
CA THR A 51 3.32 -6.33 -3.93
C THR A 51 2.23 -5.66 -3.09
N ALA A 52 1.54 -6.45 -2.27
CA ALA A 52 0.62 -5.95 -1.25
C ALA A 52 1.23 -6.17 0.13
N LEU A 53 1.39 -5.11 0.91
CA LEU A 53 1.82 -5.17 2.30
C LEU A 53 0.58 -5.27 3.18
N ASN A 54 0.47 -6.36 3.94
CA ASN A 54 -0.61 -6.59 4.87
C ASN A 54 -0.05 -6.93 6.26
N LYS A 55 -0.75 -6.48 7.30
CA LYS A 55 -0.50 -6.86 8.70
C LYS A 55 -1.01 -8.25 9.00
#